data_AF-A0A812NFV9-F1
#
_entry.id   AF-A0A812NFV9-F1
#
_cell.length_a   1.000
_cell.length_b   1.000
_cell.length_c   1.000
_cell.angle_alpha   90.00
_cell.angle_beta   90.00
_cell.angle_gamma   90.00
#
_symmetry.space_group_name_H-M   'P 1'
#
loop_
_entity.id
_entity.type
_entity.pdbx_description
1 polymer ?
#
loop_
_entity_poly.entity_id
_entity_poly.type
_entity_poly.pdbx_seq_one_letter_code
_entity_poly.pdbx_strand_id
1 'polypeptide(L)'
;MGVGTNYFPMKLELEPRLKKLVSDEEFKHIEAFPSILRLLLHFDFVQELESQGPTRMQGFGGLSFSRVLDNKKLFLDSETFWVQMNYQLIHLMDFLPIADWSLRLDDTYLDVFAAVHKLLKSCGKLLVLWLHVPHATSESHGFRNQWV
;
A
#
# COMPACT_ATOMS: atom_id res chain seq x y z
N MET A 1 -2.20 -11.27 -10.68
CA MET A 1 -2.19 -9.81 -10.46
C MET A 1 -0.77 -9.37 -10.74
N GLY A 2 -0.51 -8.81 -11.93
CA GLY A 2 0.85 -8.68 -12.48
C GLY A 2 0.96 -7.56 -13.49
N VAL A 3 0.20 -6.49 -13.24
CA VAL A 3 0.34 -5.24 -13.98
C VAL A 3 0.77 -4.24 -12.91
N GLY A 4 2.01 -3.79 -12.94
CA GLY A 4 2.57 -2.78 -12.01
C GLY A 4 1.99 -1.41 -12.32
N THR A 5 0.67 -1.28 -12.20
CA THR A 5 -0.05 -0.26 -12.94
C THR A 5 0.00 1.06 -12.23
N ASN A 6 1.02 1.81 -12.60
CA ASN A 6 0.98 3.26 -12.75
C ASN A 6 -0.16 3.74 -13.69
N TYR A 7 -1.21 2.96 -13.98
CA TYR A 7 -2.36 3.38 -14.78
C TYR A 7 -3.63 2.81 -14.16
N PHE A 8 -4.78 3.40 -14.46
CA PHE A 8 -6.07 2.89 -14.00
C PHE A 8 -6.60 1.91 -15.06
N PRO A 9 -6.73 0.59 -14.79
CA PRO A 9 -7.02 -0.42 -15.82
C PRO A 9 -8.51 -0.51 -16.18
N MET A 10 -9.19 0.62 -16.30
CA MET A 10 -10.58 0.69 -16.77
C MET A 10 -10.91 2.06 -17.36
N LYS A 11 -11.94 2.08 -18.19
CA LYS A 11 -12.51 3.31 -18.73
C LYS A 11 -13.37 4.03 -17.69
N LEU A 12 -13.48 5.35 -17.80
CA LEU A 12 -14.21 6.20 -16.85
C LEU A 12 -15.68 5.79 -16.72
N GLU A 13 -16.33 5.38 -17.82
CA GLU A 13 -17.75 4.98 -17.79
C GLU A 13 -18.04 3.75 -16.89
N LEU A 14 -17.01 2.98 -16.53
CA LEU A 14 -17.16 1.81 -15.66
C LEU A 14 -17.10 2.17 -14.16
N GLU A 15 -16.73 3.41 -13.79
CA GLU A 15 -16.60 3.84 -12.39
C GLU A 15 -17.89 3.62 -11.57
N PRO A 16 -19.09 4.01 -12.06
CA PRO A 16 -20.32 3.79 -11.30
C PRO A 16 -20.62 2.30 -11.06
N ARG A 17 -20.15 1.42 -11.94
CA ARG A 17 -20.30 -0.03 -11.75
C ARG A 17 -19.32 -0.54 -10.70
N LEU A 18 -18.07 -0.09 -10.73
CA LEU A 18 -17.06 -0.44 -9.72
C LEU A 18 -17.51 -0.01 -8.32
N LYS A 19 -18.00 1.23 -8.16
CA LYS A 19 -18.54 1.75 -6.88
C LYS A 19 -19.68 0.94 -6.28
N LYS A 20 -20.42 0.17 -7.09
CA LYS A 20 -21.49 -0.70 -6.59
C LYS A 20 -20.99 -2.04 -6.04
N LEU A 21 -19.72 -2.40 -6.30
CA LEU A 21 -19.12 -3.68 -5.94
C LEU A 21 -18.24 -3.60 -4.69
N VAL A 22 -17.93 -2.39 -4.24
CA VAL A 22 -17.04 -2.12 -3.11
C VAL A 22 -17.69 -1.06 -2.23
N SER A 23 -17.26 -0.99 -0.98
CA SER A 23 -17.63 0.11 -0.08
C SER A 23 -16.99 1.43 -0.54
N ASP A 24 -17.53 2.55 -0.06
CA ASP A 24 -16.95 3.87 -0.32
C ASP A 24 -15.51 3.98 0.20
N GLU A 25 -15.21 3.37 1.35
CA GLU A 25 -13.86 3.33 1.92
C GLU A 25 -12.87 2.54 1.05
N GLU A 26 -13.25 1.35 0.59
CA GLU A 26 -12.43 0.59 -0.36
C GLU A 26 -12.23 1.35 -1.66
N PHE A 27 -13.28 2.02 -2.16
CA PHE A 27 -13.20 2.80 -3.39
C PHE A 27 -12.20 3.96 -3.29
N LYS A 28 -12.13 4.67 -2.15
CA LYS A 28 -11.14 5.75 -1.93
C LYS A 28 -9.72 5.25 -2.19
N HIS A 29 -9.41 4.05 -1.70
CA HIS A 29 -8.10 3.45 -1.87
C HIS A 29 -7.86 2.98 -3.30
N ILE A 30 -8.87 2.34 -3.91
CA ILE A 30 -8.81 1.91 -5.32
C ILE A 30 -8.55 3.11 -6.24
N GLU A 31 -9.23 4.23 -6.03
CA GLU A 31 -9.09 5.39 -6.90
C GLU A 31 -7.80 6.19 -6.70
N ALA A 32 -7.26 6.17 -5.48
CA ALA A 32 -5.97 6.76 -5.16
C ALA A 32 -4.79 5.92 -5.65
N PHE A 33 -4.97 4.61 -5.76
CA PHE A 33 -3.88 3.64 -5.89
C PHE A 33 -2.87 3.95 -7.00
N PRO A 34 -3.28 4.14 -8.28
CA PRO A 34 -2.31 4.35 -9.36
C PRO A 34 -1.57 5.68 -9.24
N SER A 35 -2.21 6.71 -8.66
CA SER A 35 -1.59 8.01 -8.43
C SER A 35 -0.55 7.97 -7.33
N ILE A 36 -0.87 7.33 -6.20
CA ILE A 36 0.10 7.20 -5.11
C ILE A 36 1.27 6.34 -5.56
N LEU A 37 1.04 5.24 -6.29
CA LEU A 37 2.12 4.43 -6.84
C LEU A 37 3.04 5.26 -7.75
N ARG A 38 2.48 6.09 -8.65
CA ARG A 38 3.30 7.00 -9.47
C ARG A 38 4.12 7.96 -8.63
N LEU A 39 3.52 8.59 -7.61
CA LEU A 39 4.23 9.49 -6.71
C LEU A 39 5.37 8.77 -5.99
N LEU A 40 5.16 7.53 -5.53
CA LEU A 40 6.19 6.75 -4.84
C LEU A 40 7.34 6.34 -5.77
N LEU A 41 7.03 5.93 -7.00
CA LEU A 41 8.04 5.60 -8.01
C LEU A 41 8.83 6.84 -8.47
N HIS A 42 8.27 8.04 -8.33
CA HIS A 42 9.01 9.30 -8.36
C HIS A 42 9.68 9.54 -7.00
N PHE A 43 10.85 8.94 -6.81
CA PHE A 43 11.55 8.83 -5.52
C PHE A 43 11.68 10.14 -4.71
N ASP A 44 11.71 11.30 -5.37
CA ASP A 44 11.69 12.63 -4.75
C ASP A 44 10.56 12.81 -3.73
N PHE A 45 9.37 12.25 -3.99
CA PHE A 45 8.24 12.35 -3.07
C PHE A 45 8.50 11.58 -1.77
N VAL A 46 9.08 10.39 -1.86
CA VAL A 46 9.41 9.58 -0.68
C VAL A 46 10.51 10.25 0.13
N GLN A 47 11.53 10.80 -0.55
CA GLN A 47 12.57 11.58 0.10
C GLN A 47 12.02 12.82 0.81
N GLU A 48 11.08 13.53 0.18
CA GLU A 48 10.41 14.68 0.78
C GLU A 48 9.68 14.27 2.06
N LEU A 49 8.93 13.17 2.04
CA LEU A 49 8.22 12.64 3.21
C LEU A 49 9.19 12.22 4.32
N GLU A 50 10.28 11.51 3.99
CA GLU A 50 11.31 11.14 4.96
C GLU A 50 11.98 12.36 5.58
N SER A 51 12.25 13.40 4.79
CA SER A 51 12.92 14.63 5.24
C SER A 51 12.11 15.42 6.27
N GLN A 52 10.79 15.23 6.32
CA GLN A 52 9.95 15.88 7.33
C GLN A 52 10.22 15.33 8.74
N GLY A 53 10.66 14.08 8.85
CA GLY A 53 10.87 13.39 10.12
C GLY A 53 9.57 13.05 10.86
N PRO A 54 9.62 12.07 11.79
CA PRO A 54 8.43 11.52 12.43
C PRO A 54 7.65 12.55 13.26
N THR A 55 8.35 13.49 13.92
CA THR A 55 7.72 14.54 14.73
C THR A 55 6.81 15.45 13.90
N ARG A 56 7.26 15.90 12.72
CA ARG A 56 6.42 16.73 11.84
C ARG A 56 5.30 15.91 11.22
N MET A 57 5.56 14.65 10.89
CA MET A 57 4.57 13.74 10.32
C MET A 57 3.44 13.36 11.30
N GLN A 58 3.60 13.59 12.61
CA GLN A 58 2.49 13.48 13.57
C GLN A 58 1.37 14.50 13.31
N GLY A 59 1.73 15.69 12.79
CA GLY A 59 0.79 16.75 12.42
C GLY A 59 0.39 16.74 10.94
N PHE A 60 0.70 15.68 10.20
CA PHE A 60 0.40 15.59 8.77
C PHE A 60 -1.11 15.63 8.53
N GLY A 61 -1.60 16.66 7.85
CA GLY A 61 -3.03 16.88 7.63
C GLY A 61 -3.64 16.07 6.48
N GLY A 62 -2.81 15.59 5.54
CA GLY A 62 -3.27 14.87 4.36
C GLY A 62 -2.54 15.28 3.07
N LEU A 63 -2.94 14.67 1.96
CA LEU A 63 -2.35 14.86 0.63
C LEU A 63 -3.44 15.18 -0.39
N SER A 64 -3.25 16.28 -1.14
CA SER A 64 -4.08 16.61 -2.30
C SER A 64 -3.35 16.28 -3.60
N PHE A 65 -4.01 15.60 -4.53
CA PHE A 65 -3.41 15.20 -5.82
C PHE A 65 -4.47 15.04 -6.91
N SER A 66 -4.03 14.87 -8.15
CA SER A 66 -4.90 14.53 -9.28
C SER A 66 -4.84 13.02 -9.54
N ARG A 67 -6.01 12.37 -9.64
CA ARG A 67 -6.06 10.93 -9.92
C ARG A 67 -5.70 10.63 -11.37
N VAL A 68 -5.04 9.50 -11.61
CA VAL A 68 -4.57 9.10 -12.95
C VAL A 68 -5.72 8.91 -13.97
N LEU A 69 -6.90 8.48 -13.53
CA LEU A 69 -8.01 8.13 -14.43
C LEU A 69 -8.49 9.30 -15.31
N ASP A 70 -8.66 10.48 -14.72
CA ASP A 70 -9.32 11.63 -15.36
C ASP A 70 -8.83 12.98 -14.81
N ASN A 71 -7.74 13.01 -14.05
CA ASN A 71 -7.20 14.18 -13.34
C ASN A 71 -8.09 14.80 -12.25
N LYS A 72 -9.22 14.17 -11.91
CA LYS A 72 -10.06 14.62 -10.78
C LYS A 72 -9.20 14.81 -9.53
N LYS A 73 -9.41 15.93 -8.83
CA LYS A 73 -8.72 16.21 -7.56
C LYS A 73 -9.24 15.28 -6.48
N LEU A 74 -8.31 14.62 -5.81
CA LEU A 74 -8.55 13.81 -4.63
C LEU A 74 -7.81 14.41 -3.43
N PHE A 75 -8.34 14.11 -2.26
CA PHE A 75 -7.70 14.41 -0.98
C PHE A 75 -7.75 13.13 -0.13
N LEU A 76 -6.60 12.74 0.41
CA LEU A 76 -6.50 11.75 1.46
C LEU A 76 -6.17 12.50 2.75
N ASP A 77 -7.02 12.39 3.77
CA ASP A 77 -6.64 12.83 5.11
C ASP A 77 -5.49 11.98 5.67
N SER A 78 -4.99 12.36 6.84
CA SER A 78 -3.86 11.67 7.49
C SER A 78 -4.11 10.17 7.65
N GLU A 79 -5.27 9.77 8.17
CA GLU A 79 -5.59 8.38 8.47
C GLU A 79 -5.67 7.55 7.19
N THR A 80 -6.42 8.04 6.22
CA THR A 80 -6.60 7.39 4.91
C THR A 80 -5.26 7.30 4.17
N PHE A 81 -4.43 8.34 4.25
CA PHE A 81 -3.09 8.33 3.66
C PHE A 81 -2.23 7.20 4.23
N TRP A 82 -2.19 7.03 5.55
CA TRP A 82 -1.38 5.96 6.15
C TRP A 82 -1.88 4.56 5.80
N VAL A 83 -3.20 4.35 5.74
CA VAL A 83 -3.78 3.08 5.24
C VAL A 83 -3.37 2.85 3.78
N GLN A 84 -3.46 3.88 2.93
CA GLN A 84 -3.04 3.80 1.53
C GLN A 84 -1.56 3.43 1.38
N MET A 85 -0.69 3.99 2.21
CA MET A 85 0.75 3.67 2.21
C MET A 85 1.01 2.21 2.58
N ASN A 86 0.22 1.61 3.49
CA ASN A 86 0.30 0.18 3.80
C ASN A 86 -0.17 -0.70 2.63
N TYR A 87 -1.23 -0.30 1.89
CA TYR A 87 -1.61 -1.00 0.66
C TYR A 87 -0.51 -0.95 -0.41
N GLN A 88 0.16 0.19 -0.55
CA GLN A 88 1.31 0.31 -1.46
C GLN A 88 2.47 -0.56 -1.01
N LEU A 89 2.76 -0.63 0.30
CA LEU A 89 3.82 -1.50 0.82
C LEU A 89 3.59 -2.97 0.46
N ILE A 90 2.35 -3.47 0.64
CA ILE A 90 1.97 -4.84 0.26
C ILE A 90 2.13 -5.04 -1.25
N HIS A 91 1.69 -4.07 -2.06
CA HIS A 91 1.81 -4.17 -3.51
C HIS A 91 3.25 -4.18 -4.00
N LEU A 92 4.12 -3.33 -3.44
CA LEU A 92 5.54 -3.28 -3.79
C LEU A 92 6.22 -4.62 -3.51
N MET A 93 5.75 -5.39 -2.51
CA MET A 93 6.24 -6.74 -2.22
C MET A 93 6.03 -7.71 -3.39
N ASP A 94 4.96 -7.58 -4.17
CA ASP A 94 4.68 -8.42 -5.34
C ASP A 94 5.75 -8.26 -6.45
N PHE A 95 6.51 -7.17 -6.42
CA PHE A 95 7.54 -6.83 -7.43
C PHE A 95 8.97 -7.02 -6.93
N LEU A 96 9.17 -7.44 -5.67
CA LEU A 96 10.52 -7.70 -5.17
C LEU A 96 11.13 -8.96 -5.82
N PRO A 97 12.44 -8.97 -6.11
CA PRO A 97 13.10 -10.14 -6.67
C PRO A 97 13.07 -11.31 -5.68
N ILE A 98 12.61 -12.49 -6.12
CA ILE A 98 12.44 -13.67 -5.25
C ILE A 98 13.77 -14.38 -4.95
N ALA A 99 14.77 -14.30 -5.85
CA ALA A 99 16.02 -15.07 -5.72
C ALA A 99 17.29 -14.26 -6.08
N ASP A 100 17.24 -13.37 -7.07
CA ASP A 100 18.44 -12.75 -7.66
C ASP A 100 18.64 -11.29 -7.23
N TRP A 101 18.76 -11.06 -5.92
CA TRP A 101 18.96 -9.74 -5.33
C TRP A 101 20.23 -9.03 -5.82
N SER A 102 21.30 -9.79 -6.07
CA SER A 102 22.58 -9.27 -6.55
C SER A 102 22.54 -8.73 -7.98
N LEU A 103 21.57 -9.16 -8.79
CA LEU A 103 21.41 -8.75 -10.19
C LEU A 103 20.41 -7.58 -10.37
N ARG A 104 19.77 -7.13 -9.29
CA ARG A 104 18.71 -6.11 -9.30
C ARG A 104 18.89 -5.04 -8.22
N LEU A 105 20.14 -4.69 -7.94
CA LEU A 105 20.47 -3.61 -7.00
C LEU A 105 20.04 -2.22 -7.49
N ASP A 106 19.74 -2.08 -8.79
CA ASP A 106 19.19 -0.89 -9.43
C ASP A 106 17.65 -0.90 -9.56
N ASP A 107 16.98 -1.88 -8.95
CA ASP A 107 15.52 -2.00 -9.00
C ASP A 107 14.84 -0.96 -8.10
N THR A 108 14.20 0.01 -8.75
CA THR A 108 13.46 1.10 -8.09
C THR A 108 12.38 0.58 -7.13
N TYR A 109 11.81 -0.61 -7.37
CA TYR A 109 10.79 -1.16 -6.46
C TYR A 109 11.34 -1.53 -5.10
N LEU A 110 12.59 -2.02 -5.03
CA LEU A 110 13.22 -2.36 -3.76
C LEU A 110 13.53 -1.10 -2.94
N ASP A 111 14.08 -0.08 -3.59
CA ASP A 111 14.40 1.19 -2.92
C ASP A 111 13.14 1.87 -2.37
N VAL A 112 12.08 1.91 -3.18
CA VAL A 112 10.79 2.47 -2.78
C VAL A 112 10.16 1.64 -1.67
N PHE A 113 10.21 0.30 -1.75
CA PHE A 113 9.72 -0.58 -0.68
C PHE A 113 10.44 -0.30 0.64
N ALA A 114 11.78 -0.26 0.63
CA ALA A 114 12.58 -0.02 1.81
C ALA A 114 12.29 1.34 2.45
N ALA A 115 12.17 2.38 1.62
CA ALA A 115 11.88 3.73 2.08
C ALA A 115 10.45 3.87 2.63
N VAL A 116 9.43 3.31 1.95
CA VAL A 116 8.05 3.31 2.46
C VAL A 116 7.93 2.53 3.77
N HIS A 117 8.58 1.37 3.87
CA HIS A 117 8.60 0.58 5.10
C HIS A 117 9.26 1.35 6.25
N LYS A 118 10.41 2.00 6.00
CA LYS A 118 11.12 2.83 6.98
C LYS A 118 10.27 4.02 7.43
N LEU A 119 9.63 4.73 6.50
CA LEU A 119 8.72 5.84 6.80
C LEU A 119 7.57 5.38 7.70
N LEU A 120 6.86 4.32 7.32
CA LEU A 120 5.74 3.76 8.09
C LEU A 120 6.17 3.33 9.50
N LYS A 121 7.32 2.66 9.61
CA LYS A 121 7.86 2.22 10.90
C LYS A 121 8.25 3.40 11.78
N SER A 122 8.98 4.38 11.24
CA SER A 122 9.44 5.55 12.00
C SER A 122 8.29 6.43 12.50
N CYS A 123 7.17 6.48 11.76
CA CYS A 123 5.98 7.23 12.15
C CYS A 123 5.01 6.42 13.05
N GLY A 124 5.30 5.16 13.35
CA GLY A 124 4.38 4.28 14.09
C GLY A 124 3.08 3.98 13.35
N LYS A 125 3.13 3.95 12.01
CA LYS A 125 1.97 3.77 11.10
C LYS A 125 2.03 2.47 10.30
N LEU A 126 3.05 1.64 10.52
CA LEU A 126 3.13 0.31 9.94
C LEU A 126 2.03 -0.57 10.56
N LEU A 127 1.08 -1.01 9.74
CA LEU A 127 0.00 -1.88 10.17
C LEU A 127 0.45 -3.33 10.04
N VAL A 128 0.37 -4.08 11.14
CA VAL A 128 0.47 -5.54 11.08
C VAL A 128 -0.90 -6.04 10.66
N LEU A 129 -1.00 -6.61 9.46
CA LEU A 129 -2.18 -7.37 9.07
C LEU A 129 -2.20 -8.63 9.94
N TRP A 130 -2.91 -8.58 11.07
CA TRP A 130 -3.34 -9.82 11.70
C TRP A 130 -4.31 -10.45 10.71
N LEU A 131 -3.82 -11.39 9.91
CA LEU A 131 -4.67 -12.40 9.32
C LEU A 131 -5.39 -13.03 10.51
N HIS A 132 -6.65 -12.63 10.74
CA HIS A 132 -7.56 -13.43 11.52
C HIS A 132 -7.75 -14.72 10.71
N VAL A 133 -6.85 -15.67 10.91
CA VAL A 133 -7.15 -17.06 10.63
C VAL A 133 -8.17 -17.40 11.70
N PRO A 134 -9.47 -17.54 11.38
CA PRO A 134 -10.40 -18.05 12.37
C PRO A 134 -9.81 -19.38 12.82
N HIS A 135 -9.50 -19.49 14.11
CA HIS A 135 -9.26 -20.79 14.70
C HIS A 135 -10.50 -21.61 14.35
N ALA A 136 -10.33 -22.60 13.47
CA ALA A 136 -11.27 -23.70 13.40
C ALA A 136 -11.47 -24.12 14.85
N THR A 137 -12.70 -24.01 15.32
CA THR A 137 -13.09 -24.40 16.68
C THR A 137 -12.46 -25.75 16.94
N SER A 138 -11.60 -25.80 17.96
CA SER A 138 -11.02 -27.04 18.43
C SER A 138 -12.15 -27.91 18.98
N GLU A 139 -12.78 -28.67 18.08
CA GLU A 139 -13.38 -29.93 18.50
C GLU A 139 -12.23 -30.76 19.05
N SER A 140 -12.28 -30.95 20.37
CA SER A 140 -11.39 -31.81 21.13
C SER A 140 -11.53 -33.25 20.65
N HIS A 141 -10.81 -33.60 19.59
CA HIS A 141 -10.49 -34.98 19.26
C HIS A 141 -8.97 -35.12 19.31
N GLY A 142 -8.52 -35.73 20.40
CA GLY A 142 -7.12 -35.82 20.73
C GLY A 142 -6.32 -36.53 19.64
N PHE A 143 -5.22 -35.90 19.24
CA PHE A 143 -4.07 -36.61 18.71
C PHE A 143 -2.83 -36.19 19.49
N ARG A 144 -2.21 -37.20 20.07
CA ARG A 144 -1.03 -37.13 20.93
C ARG A 144 0.19 -36.60 20.16
N ASN A 145 1.00 -35.83 20.87
CA ASN A 145 2.42 -35.57 20.60
C ASN A 145 3.16 -36.80 20.08
N GLN A 146 3.92 -36.61 19.00
CA GLN A 146 4.96 -37.48 18.44
C GLN A 146 5.45 -36.72 17.17
N TRP A 147 6.68 -36.21 16.97
CA TRP A 147 8.04 -36.47 17.44
C TRP A 147 8.88 -35.19 17.18
N VAL A 148 9.89 -34.92 18.03
CA VAL A 148 11.33 -34.77 17.68
C VAL A 148 11.66 -33.71 16.63
#